data_AF-A0A550C1I0-F1
#
_entry.id   AF-A0A550C1I0-F1
#
_cell.length_a   1.000
_cell.length_b   1.000
_cell.length_c   1.000
_cell.angle_alpha   90.00
_cell.angle_beta   90.00
_cell.angle_gamma   90.00
#
_symmetry.space_group_name_H-M   'P 1'
#
loop_
_entity.id
_entity.type
_entity.pdbx_description
1 polymer ?
#
loop_
_entity_poly.entity_id
_entity_poly.type
_entity_poly.pdbx_seq_one_letter_code
_entity_poly.pdbx_strand_id
1 'polypeptide(L)'
;MDKLYRVEEYLQYVEVKLHTAWNDLPDVRDAVDRLWQDVSRYGPQLPKNVHLPGLGDFEVPAPPPPPPPPPSWSERTIGWAERHPYQAAGTAAAVVCGGLMVGYGPAYVRSVKARRRLEATQERRQVVVVLGADTPYGLPLVQELNGKNFIVIASTSTAEAADALTRKYAGYVRGLVLDPTDPATVPVFLRSLSSTLTRRFPITAHGDPFARSTSHPYIQSVISLLTIPSSPVHAPLEHVDMRGEYLQHLSATQIVPLEIIQALLPLMRDGPPTKTKKSIVVCLPAIDARVGLPFSSVQGIIVSSTHRAVDILRREVRIAALTGKADTMGNIRVVTAEIGQFDVGVRDAEPSAAETYKTLEAWTPSEKVVYGPGFIGLSHPSAAPVRMRRKSSDVSAFVGRVVSVVTGGRYGPVVFGFNIGLGYLVNWLRGDQFSVGAGGEHTILDTLLNLPYYLIAIRNALLPAQPFVIPPSNVEEMPLAPAPATVHRQVASDESSGNERSEAGSDADVESNNSGDASGASVDHSWISLNTSHGDA
;
A
#
# COMPACT_ATOMS: atom_id res chain seq x y z
N MET A 1 -18.79 -10.75 34.35
CA MET A 1 -17.52 -11.50 34.32
C MET A 1 -17.71 -12.90 33.73
N ASP A 2 -18.67 -13.70 34.22
CA ASP A 2 -18.87 -15.10 33.77
C ASP A 2 -19.17 -15.33 32.28
N LYS A 3 -19.81 -14.37 31.60
CA LYS A 3 -20.11 -14.49 30.16
C LYS A 3 -18.87 -14.35 29.27
N LEU A 4 -17.86 -13.60 29.73
CA LEU A 4 -16.61 -13.42 28.99
C LEU A 4 -15.71 -14.64 29.12
N TYR A 5 -15.64 -15.23 30.31
CA TYR A 5 -14.86 -16.45 30.57
C TYR A 5 -15.37 -17.63 29.72
N ARG A 6 -16.70 -17.75 29.55
CA ARG A 6 -17.30 -18.79 28.69
C ARG A 6 -17.04 -18.59 27.20
N VAL A 7 -16.92 -17.34 26.75
CA VAL A 7 -16.56 -17.05 25.35
C VAL A 7 -15.08 -17.35 25.12
N GLU A 8 -14.23 -17.09 26.10
CA GLU A 8 -12.80 -17.38 26.05
C GLU A 8 -12.52 -18.89 26.04
N GLU A 9 -13.22 -19.66 26.89
CA GLU A 9 -13.16 -21.12 26.93
C GLU A 9 -13.69 -21.74 25.62
N TYR A 10 -14.75 -21.16 25.04
CA TYR A 10 -15.27 -21.59 23.73
C TYR A 10 -14.30 -21.30 22.59
N LEU A 11 -13.61 -20.15 22.60
CA LEU A 11 -12.64 -19.80 21.57
C LEU A 11 -11.36 -20.65 21.66
N GLN A 12 -10.88 -20.95 22.88
CA GLN A 12 -9.78 -21.90 23.08
C GLN A 12 -10.17 -23.31 22.63
N TYR A 13 -11.40 -23.74 22.90
CA TYR A 13 -11.91 -25.02 22.44
C TYR A 13 -11.97 -25.10 20.91
N VAL A 14 -12.40 -24.03 20.24
CA VAL A 14 -12.43 -23.95 18.77
C VAL A 14 -11.02 -23.97 18.21
N GLU A 15 -10.06 -23.25 18.80
CA GLU A 15 -8.66 -23.20 18.35
C GLU A 15 -7.97 -24.58 18.41
N VAL A 16 -8.16 -25.33 19.50
CA VAL A 16 -7.63 -26.70 19.65
C VAL A 16 -8.28 -27.65 18.64
N LYS A 17 -9.58 -27.50 18.35
CA LYS A 17 -10.27 -28.30 17.33
C LYS A 17 -9.86 -27.94 15.90
N LEU A 18 -9.58 -26.67 15.63
CA LEU A 18 -9.17 -26.19 14.31
C LEU A 18 -7.75 -26.64 13.96
N HIS A 19 -6.84 -26.65 14.94
CA HIS A 19 -5.49 -27.16 14.77
C HIS A 19 -5.41 -28.68 14.59
N THR A 20 -6.35 -29.42 15.18
CA THR A 20 -6.45 -30.88 15.01
C THR A 20 -7.17 -31.29 13.73
N ALA A 21 -8.14 -30.48 13.26
CA ALA A 21 -8.88 -30.74 12.03
C ALA A 21 -8.13 -30.32 10.73
N TRP A 22 -7.11 -29.46 10.80
CA TRP A 22 -6.41 -28.99 9.60
C TRP A 22 -5.52 -30.07 8.97
N ASN A 23 -5.01 -31.01 9.75
CA ASN A 23 -4.05 -32.02 9.24
C ASN A 23 -4.72 -33.18 8.48
N ASP A 24 -6.05 -33.25 8.43
CA ASP A 24 -6.75 -34.35 7.80
C ASP A 24 -7.96 -33.83 7.01
N LEU A 25 -7.70 -33.37 5.78
CA LEU A 25 -8.73 -32.85 4.88
C LEU A 25 -8.82 -33.73 3.64
N PRO A 26 -9.86 -34.57 3.62
CA PRO A 26 -10.91 -34.37 2.63
C PRO A 26 -12.29 -34.63 3.23
N ASP A 27 -12.79 -33.79 4.16
CA ASP A 27 -14.19 -33.91 4.59
C ASP A 27 -14.81 -32.66 5.26
N VAL A 28 -14.62 -31.49 4.63
CA VAL A 28 -15.15 -30.20 5.15
C VAL A 28 -16.68 -30.19 5.25
N ARG A 29 -17.37 -30.91 4.35
CA ARG A 29 -18.85 -30.97 4.35
C ARG A 29 -19.36 -31.80 5.53
N ASP A 30 -18.78 -32.96 5.77
CA ASP A 30 -19.16 -33.83 6.89
C ASP A 30 -18.85 -33.20 8.25
N ALA A 31 -17.78 -32.39 8.33
CA ALA A 31 -17.46 -31.63 9.54
C ALA A 31 -18.48 -30.52 9.83
N VAL A 32 -18.99 -29.85 8.79
CA VAL A 32 -20.03 -28.82 8.92
C VAL A 32 -21.38 -29.45 9.28
N ASP A 33 -21.71 -30.60 8.68
CA ASP A 33 -22.93 -31.34 9.02
C ASP A 33 -22.88 -31.91 10.45
N ARG A 34 -21.71 -32.35 10.91
CA ARG A 34 -21.50 -32.75 12.33
C ARG A 34 -21.55 -31.57 13.29
N LEU A 35 -20.99 -30.42 12.93
CA LEU A 35 -21.08 -29.20 13.73
C LEU A 35 -22.55 -28.76 13.87
N TRP A 36 -23.33 -28.84 12.79
CA TRP A 36 -24.74 -28.50 12.80
C TRP A 36 -25.56 -29.48 13.66
N GLN A 37 -25.24 -30.78 13.59
CA GLN A 37 -25.85 -31.80 14.44
C GLN A 37 -25.48 -31.62 15.92
N ASP A 38 -24.23 -31.29 16.26
CA ASP A 38 -23.79 -31.05 17.64
C ASP A 38 -24.39 -29.77 18.22
N VAL A 39 -24.51 -28.70 17.43
CA VAL A 39 -25.18 -27.46 17.85
C VAL A 39 -26.68 -27.70 18.07
N SER A 40 -27.31 -28.58 17.30
CA SER A 40 -28.72 -28.95 17.49
C SER A 40 -28.96 -29.83 18.72
N ARG A 41 -27.96 -30.65 19.11
CA ARG A 41 -28.04 -31.51 20.30
C ARG A 41 -27.66 -30.81 21.60
N TYR A 42 -26.71 -29.89 21.56
CA TYR A 42 -26.12 -29.25 22.75
C TYR A 42 -26.35 -27.74 22.83
N GLY A 43 -27.14 -27.17 21.91
CA GLY A 43 -27.60 -25.79 21.99
C GLY A 43 -28.51 -25.54 23.20
N PRO A 44 -28.45 -24.35 23.82
CA PRO A 44 -29.17 -24.05 25.06
C PRO A 44 -30.69 -24.05 24.86
N GLN A 45 -31.41 -24.91 25.60
CA GLN A 45 -32.87 -24.86 25.69
C GLN A 45 -33.30 -23.62 26.48
N LEU A 46 -34.10 -22.77 25.86
CA LEU A 46 -34.75 -21.62 26.51
C LEU A 46 -35.72 -22.12 27.62
N PRO A 47 -35.77 -21.45 28.78
CA PRO A 47 -36.52 -21.94 29.94
C PRO A 47 -38.03 -21.77 29.75
N LYS A 48 -38.75 -22.89 29.69
CA LYS A 48 -40.16 -22.97 30.07
C LYS A 48 -40.19 -23.33 31.55
N ASN A 49 -40.65 -22.42 32.42
CA ASN A 49 -41.25 -22.76 33.72
C ASN A 49 -41.90 -21.52 34.36
N VAL A 50 -43.23 -21.45 34.30
CA VAL A 50 -44.08 -20.85 35.34
C VAL A 50 -45.03 -21.96 35.79
N HIS A 51 -45.03 -22.21 37.09
CA HIS A 51 -45.44 -23.44 37.79
C HIS A 51 -46.96 -23.64 37.90
N LEU A 52 -47.40 -24.84 38.29
CA LEU A 52 -48.07 -25.09 39.58
C LEU A 52 -48.13 -26.62 39.90
N PRO A 53 -47.81 -27.06 41.14
CA PRO A 53 -47.72 -28.46 41.54
C PRO A 53 -48.94 -28.95 42.36
N GLY A 54 -49.25 -30.26 42.29
CA GLY A 54 -50.01 -31.00 43.33
C GLY A 54 -51.43 -31.45 42.96
N LEU A 55 -51.74 -32.70 43.35
CA LEU A 55 -52.91 -33.56 43.07
C LEU A 55 -52.78 -34.31 41.73
N GLY A 56 -52.50 -35.61 41.67
CA GLY A 56 -52.99 -36.71 42.50
C GLY A 56 -53.81 -37.63 41.59
N ASP A 57 -53.24 -38.76 41.18
CA ASP A 57 -53.92 -39.76 40.35
C ASP A 57 -55.13 -40.33 41.12
N PHE A 58 -56.33 -40.10 40.59
CA PHE A 58 -57.52 -40.84 40.97
C PHE A 58 -58.37 -41.10 39.72
N GLU A 59 -58.39 -42.36 39.30
CA GLU A 59 -59.27 -42.88 38.26
C GLU A 59 -60.74 -42.81 38.71
N VAL A 60 -61.60 -42.25 37.87
CA VAL A 60 -63.03 -42.61 37.78
C VAL A 60 -63.39 -42.65 36.28
N PRO A 61 -63.97 -43.74 35.76
CA PRO A 61 -64.27 -43.87 34.32
C PRO A 61 -65.64 -43.29 33.91
N ALA A 62 -65.71 -42.90 32.62
CA ALA A 62 -66.87 -42.52 31.75
C ALA A 62 -67.31 -41.04 31.77
N PRO A 63 -67.76 -40.42 30.64
CA PRO A 63 -68.42 -40.96 29.43
C PRO A 63 -67.78 -40.51 28.07
N PRO A 64 -68.24 -40.99 26.89
CA PRO A 64 -67.57 -40.70 25.60
C PRO A 64 -67.58 -39.21 25.20
N PRO A 65 -66.49 -38.67 24.62
CA PRO A 65 -66.37 -37.26 24.28
C PRO A 65 -67.08 -36.88 22.95
N PRO A 66 -67.70 -35.68 22.87
CA PRO A 66 -68.18 -35.07 21.62
C PRO A 66 -67.01 -34.57 20.74
N PRO A 67 -67.21 -34.41 19.41
CA PRO A 67 -66.15 -34.14 18.45
C PRO A 67 -65.46 -32.76 18.67
N PRO A 68 -64.14 -32.67 18.43
CA PRO A 68 -63.36 -31.46 18.72
C PRO A 68 -63.72 -30.27 17.79
N PRO A 69 -63.66 -29.03 18.30
CA PRO A 69 -63.93 -27.82 17.54
C PRO A 69 -62.87 -27.55 16.46
N PRO A 70 -63.24 -26.91 15.34
CA PRO A 70 -62.31 -26.63 14.25
C PRO A 70 -61.17 -25.70 14.72
N PRO A 71 -59.93 -25.93 14.26
CA PRO A 71 -58.76 -25.19 14.72
C PRO A 71 -58.86 -23.70 14.39
N SER A 72 -58.48 -22.88 15.36
CA SER A 72 -58.45 -21.43 15.27
C SER A 72 -57.42 -20.96 14.23
N TRP A 73 -57.60 -19.76 13.67
CA TRP A 73 -56.68 -19.22 12.64
C TRP A 73 -55.24 -19.09 13.14
N SER A 74 -55.04 -18.87 14.45
CA SER A 74 -53.73 -18.87 15.09
C SER A 74 -53.09 -20.27 15.18
N GLU A 75 -53.87 -21.31 15.44
CA GLU A 75 -53.36 -22.69 15.46
C GLU A 75 -53.00 -23.17 14.06
N ARG A 76 -53.71 -22.67 13.03
CA ARG A 76 -53.36 -22.94 11.63
C ARG A 76 -52.04 -22.28 11.21
N THR A 77 -51.74 -21.07 11.68
CA THR A 77 -50.49 -20.38 11.35
C THR A 77 -49.31 -20.95 12.13
N ILE A 78 -49.48 -21.26 13.42
CA ILE A 78 -48.46 -21.94 14.24
C ILE A 78 -48.18 -23.34 13.69
N GLY A 79 -49.24 -24.12 13.41
CA GLY A 79 -49.11 -25.46 12.85
C GLY A 79 -48.56 -25.49 11.42
N TRP A 80 -48.68 -24.40 10.65
CA TRP A 80 -48.04 -24.26 9.34
C TRP A 80 -46.54 -23.95 9.46
N ALA A 81 -46.17 -23.06 10.39
CA ALA A 81 -44.78 -22.71 10.66
C ALA A 81 -43.98 -23.90 11.21
N GLU A 82 -44.59 -24.72 12.07
CA GLU A 82 -43.99 -25.97 12.57
C GLU A 82 -43.82 -27.02 11.47
N ARG A 83 -44.73 -27.09 10.50
CA ARG A 83 -44.67 -28.05 9.38
C ARG A 83 -43.67 -27.67 8.29
N HIS A 84 -43.27 -26.40 8.18
CA HIS A 84 -42.35 -25.93 7.14
C HIS A 84 -41.28 -24.99 7.70
N PRO A 85 -40.37 -25.48 8.57
CA PRO A 85 -39.42 -24.63 9.29
C PRO A 85 -38.49 -23.85 8.36
N TYR A 86 -38.08 -24.43 7.22
CA TYR A 86 -37.21 -23.77 6.24
C TYR A 86 -37.91 -22.63 5.48
N GLN A 87 -39.21 -22.77 5.15
CA GLN A 87 -39.96 -21.73 4.47
C GLN A 87 -40.39 -20.61 5.44
N ALA A 88 -40.72 -20.97 6.68
CA ALA A 88 -40.98 -20.01 7.74
C ALA A 88 -39.73 -19.20 8.09
N ALA A 89 -38.56 -19.85 8.18
CA ALA A 89 -37.28 -19.16 8.38
C ALA A 89 -36.95 -18.23 7.20
N GLY A 90 -37.14 -18.70 5.96
CA GLY A 90 -36.89 -17.89 4.76
C GLY A 90 -37.79 -16.64 4.67
N THR A 91 -39.07 -16.78 4.99
CA THR A 91 -40.02 -15.65 4.98
C THR A 91 -39.76 -14.66 6.12
N ALA A 92 -39.46 -15.14 7.32
CA ALA A 92 -39.07 -14.28 8.43
C ALA A 92 -37.78 -13.48 8.12
N ALA A 93 -36.77 -14.14 7.55
CA ALA A 93 -35.54 -13.48 7.11
C ALA A 93 -35.82 -12.44 6.02
N ALA A 94 -36.69 -12.74 5.05
CA ALA A 94 -37.06 -11.80 3.99
C ALA A 94 -37.80 -10.56 4.53
N VAL A 95 -38.70 -10.73 5.51
CA VAL A 95 -39.42 -9.61 6.13
C VAL A 95 -38.48 -8.75 6.97
N VAL A 96 -37.58 -9.35 7.74
CA VAL A 96 -36.59 -8.62 8.54
C VAL A 96 -35.62 -7.86 7.63
N CYS A 97 -35.06 -8.52 6.61
CA CYS A 97 -34.16 -7.87 5.65
C CYS A 97 -34.88 -6.77 4.86
N GLY A 98 -36.09 -7.03 4.37
CA GLY A 98 -36.90 -6.06 3.63
C GLY A 98 -37.29 -4.84 4.48
N GLY A 99 -37.72 -5.08 5.72
CA GLY A 99 -38.07 -4.02 6.68
C GLY A 99 -36.88 -3.16 7.07
N LEU A 100 -35.72 -3.77 7.32
CA LEU A 100 -34.49 -3.04 7.63
C LEU A 100 -34.04 -2.17 6.45
N MET A 101 -34.17 -2.67 5.21
CA MET A 101 -33.75 -1.98 3.99
C MET A 101 -34.65 -0.78 3.65
N VAL A 102 -35.97 -0.91 3.84
CA VAL A 102 -36.93 0.19 3.59
C VAL A 102 -36.86 1.27 4.68
N GLY A 103 -36.63 0.89 5.95
CA GLY A 103 -36.54 1.83 7.07
C GLY A 103 -35.24 2.64 7.09
N TYR A 104 -34.09 1.99 6.83
CA TYR A 104 -32.77 2.66 6.89
C TYR A 104 -32.32 3.25 5.56
N GLY A 105 -32.84 2.77 4.42
CA GLY A 105 -32.45 3.22 3.09
C GLY A 105 -32.54 4.74 2.89
N PRO A 106 -33.69 5.39 3.18
CA PRO A 106 -33.84 6.84 2.93
C PRO A 106 -32.97 7.72 3.83
N ALA A 107 -32.83 7.37 5.12
CA ALA A 107 -32.01 8.11 6.08
C ALA A 107 -30.51 7.98 5.74
N TYR A 108 -30.07 6.78 5.35
CA TYR A 108 -28.72 6.54 4.86
C TYR A 108 -28.45 7.26 3.52
N VAL A 109 -29.39 7.25 2.57
CA VAL A 109 -29.23 7.99 1.30
C VAL A 109 -29.13 9.49 1.55
N ARG A 110 -29.90 10.04 2.49
CA ARG A 110 -29.81 11.47 2.85
C ARG A 110 -28.48 11.80 3.51
N SER A 111 -27.98 10.96 4.43
CA SER A 111 -26.68 11.17 5.07
C SER A 111 -25.53 11.03 4.06
N VAL A 112 -25.60 10.08 3.13
CA VAL A 112 -24.63 9.91 2.05
C VAL A 112 -24.67 11.08 1.07
N LYS A 113 -25.86 11.57 0.68
CA LYS A 113 -25.99 12.75 -0.19
C LYS A 113 -25.50 14.03 0.51
N ALA A 114 -25.77 14.19 1.81
CA ALA A 114 -25.26 15.29 2.60
C ALA A 114 -23.73 15.25 2.72
N ARG A 115 -23.16 14.05 2.95
CA ARG A 115 -21.70 13.83 2.91
C ARG A 115 -21.10 14.15 1.55
N ARG A 116 -21.72 13.70 0.45
CA ARG A 116 -21.29 14.03 -0.92
C ARG A 116 -21.33 15.54 -1.21
N ARG A 117 -22.30 16.27 -0.66
CA ARG A 117 -22.37 17.74 -0.77
C ARG A 117 -21.25 18.42 0.03
N LEU A 118 -20.95 17.92 1.22
CA LEU A 118 -19.82 18.35 2.05
C LEU A 118 -18.45 18.01 1.43
N GLU A 119 -18.38 16.92 0.67
CA GLU A 119 -17.18 16.48 -0.05
C GLU A 119 -16.98 17.24 -1.36
N ALA A 120 -18.07 17.60 -2.06
CA ALA A 120 -18.01 18.54 -3.19
C ALA A 120 -17.61 19.97 -2.76
N THR A 121 -17.73 20.29 -1.46
CA THR A 121 -17.23 21.52 -0.85
C THR A 121 -15.85 21.37 -0.21
N GLN A 122 -15.19 20.20 -0.31
CA GLN A 122 -13.81 20.09 0.15
C GLN A 122 -12.91 20.90 -0.78
N GLU A 123 -12.34 21.97 -0.26
CA GLU A 123 -11.32 22.76 -0.94
C GLU A 123 -10.16 21.86 -1.40
N ARG A 124 -9.67 22.14 -2.61
CA ARG A 124 -8.66 21.36 -3.33
C ARG A 124 -7.27 21.49 -2.69
N ARG A 125 -7.07 20.93 -1.49
CA ARG A 125 -5.85 21.10 -0.67
C ARG A 125 -4.87 19.92 -0.73
N GLN A 126 -5.31 18.79 -1.28
CA GLN A 126 -4.54 17.56 -1.33
C GLN A 126 -3.65 17.54 -2.56
N VAL A 127 -2.33 17.53 -2.32
CA VAL A 127 -1.31 17.45 -3.37
C VAL A 127 -0.90 16.00 -3.58
N VAL A 128 -0.89 15.57 -4.83
CA VAL A 128 -0.34 14.29 -5.28
C VAL A 128 0.88 14.57 -6.14
N VAL A 129 2.02 14.04 -5.73
CA VAL A 129 3.26 14.11 -6.51
C VAL A 129 3.34 12.86 -7.38
N VAL A 130 3.41 13.04 -8.70
CA VAL A 130 3.54 11.94 -9.67
C VAL A 130 4.91 12.04 -10.32
N LEU A 131 5.77 11.06 -10.07
CA LEU A 131 7.09 10.99 -10.68
C LEU A 131 6.99 10.21 -11.99
N GLY A 132 7.49 10.77 -13.10
CA GLY A 132 7.46 10.14 -14.43
C GLY A 132 6.11 10.27 -15.14
N ALA A 133 5.55 11.48 -15.19
CA ALA A 133 4.27 11.75 -15.84
C ALA A 133 4.33 11.75 -17.38
N ASP A 134 5.54 11.79 -17.93
CA ASP A 134 5.87 11.60 -19.34
C ASP A 134 5.79 10.14 -19.80
N THR A 135 5.81 9.19 -18.85
CA THR A 135 5.53 7.79 -19.15
C THR A 135 4.10 7.63 -19.71
N PRO A 136 3.84 6.59 -20.52
CA PRO A 136 2.52 6.34 -21.06
C PRO A 136 1.41 6.18 -19.99
N TYR A 137 1.80 5.75 -18.79
CA TYR A 137 0.91 5.60 -17.64
C TYR A 137 0.62 6.93 -16.94
N GLY A 138 1.49 7.92 -17.11
CA GLY A 138 1.45 9.21 -16.42
C GLY A 138 0.29 10.09 -16.84
N LEU A 139 0.13 10.33 -18.15
CA LEU A 139 -0.94 11.20 -18.67
C LEU A 139 -2.36 10.77 -18.23
N PRO A 140 -2.80 9.50 -18.39
CA PRO A 140 -4.14 9.09 -17.95
C PRO A 140 -4.28 9.15 -16.43
N LEU A 141 -3.21 8.89 -15.67
CA LEU A 141 -3.21 9.03 -14.21
C LEU A 141 -3.40 10.48 -13.76
N VAL A 142 -2.66 11.42 -14.35
CA VAL A 142 -2.78 12.85 -14.06
C VAL A 142 -4.20 13.34 -14.39
N GLN A 143 -4.78 12.89 -15.50
CA GLN A 143 -6.14 13.25 -15.89
C GLN A 143 -7.18 12.75 -14.86
N GLU A 144 -7.08 11.49 -14.40
CA GLU A 144 -8.03 10.94 -13.43
C GLU A 144 -7.88 11.58 -12.04
N LEU A 145 -6.66 11.87 -11.60
CA LEU A 145 -6.40 12.60 -10.35
C LEU A 145 -6.95 14.02 -10.41
N ASN A 146 -6.79 14.71 -11.54
CA ASN A 146 -7.38 16.01 -11.77
C ASN A 146 -8.93 15.94 -11.77
N GLY A 147 -9.53 14.89 -12.33
CA GLY A 147 -10.98 14.68 -12.26
C GLY A 147 -11.52 14.45 -10.85
N LYS A 148 -10.68 14.02 -9.91
CA LYS A 148 -11.03 13.74 -8.50
C LYS A 148 -10.66 14.86 -7.52
N ASN A 149 -10.48 16.08 -8.03
CA ASN A 149 -10.18 17.27 -7.23
C ASN A 149 -8.86 17.19 -6.44
N PHE A 150 -7.82 16.56 -6.99
CA PHE A 150 -6.45 16.66 -6.46
C PHE A 150 -5.68 17.80 -7.14
N ILE A 151 -4.72 18.40 -6.43
CA ILE A 151 -3.64 19.18 -7.05
C ILE A 151 -2.56 18.19 -7.43
N VAL A 152 -2.08 18.23 -8.67
CA VAL A 152 -1.07 17.27 -9.15
C VAL A 152 0.23 17.99 -9.47
N ILE A 153 1.31 17.59 -8.81
CA ILE A 153 2.66 18.00 -9.18
C ILE A 153 3.29 16.83 -9.94
N ALA A 154 3.47 17.00 -11.23
CA ALA A 154 3.94 15.95 -12.14
C ALA A 154 5.41 16.21 -12.50
N SER A 155 6.27 15.21 -12.38
CA SER A 155 7.63 15.28 -12.88
C SER A 155 7.71 14.79 -14.32
N THR A 156 8.48 15.45 -15.17
CA THR A 156 8.73 15.05 -16.56
C THR A 156 10.22 15.19 -16.89
N SER A 157 10.74 14.33 -17.75
CA SER A 157 12.14 14.40 -18.22
C SER A 157 12.46 15.71 -18.95
N THR A 158 11.53 16.22 -19.76
CA THR A 158 11.74 17.43 -20.58
C THR A 158 10.95 18.64 -20.07
N ALA A 159 11.52 19.83 -20.28
CA ALA A 159 10.86 21.11 -19.98
C ALA A 159 9.63 21.35 -20.87
N GLU A 160 9.69 20.93 -22.13
CA GLU A 160 8.57 21.06 -23.07
C GLU A 160 7.34 20.26 -22.62
N ALA A 161 7.55 19.02 -22.14
CA ALA A 161 6.48 18.20 -21.60
C ALA A 161 5.89 18.79 -20.31
N ALA A 162 6.74 19.37 -19.44
CA ALA A 162 6.29 20.05 -18.21
C ALA A 162 5.37 21.24 -18.54
N ASP A 163 5.76 22.04 -19.53
CA ASP A 163 4.99 23.19 -20.00
C ASP A 163 3.68 22.76 -20.67
N ALA A 164 3.71 21.73 -21.51
CA ALA A 164 2.53 21.19 -22.16
C ALA A 164 1.49 20.69 -21.14
N LEU A 165 1.93 19.95 -20.11
CA LEU A 165 1.06 19.50 -19.01
C LEU A 165 0.47 20.67 -18.23
N THR A 166 1.29 21.67 -17.93
CA THR A 166 0.88 22.85 -17.17
C THR A 166 -0.16 23.69 -17.94
N ARG A 167 0.02 23.87 -19.25
CA ARG A 167 -0.91 24.59 -20.12
C ARG A 167 -2.24 23.86 -20.27
N LYS A 168 -2.22 22.52 -20.36
CA LYS A 168 -3.42 21.70 -20.59
C LYS A 168 -4.44 21.75 -19.44
N TYR A 169 -3.99 21.90 -18.18
CA TYR A 169 -4.86 21.72 -17.00
C TYR A 169 -5.06 23.00 -16.16
N ALA A 170 -4.94 24.18 -16.76
CA ALA A 170 -5.38 25.47 -16.21
C ALA A 170 -4.99 25.72 -14.73
N GLY A 171 -3.78 25.29 -14.32
CA GLY A 171 -3.16 25.64 -13.04
C GLY A 171 -3.37 24.66 -11.87
N TYR A 172 -4.19 23.62 -11.99
CA TYR A 172 -4.30 22.56 -10.96
C TYR A 172 -3.23 21.48 -11.07
N VAL A 173 -2.63 21.36 -12.26
CA VAL A 173 -1.49 20.50 -12.54
C VAL A 173 -0.28 21.39 -12.79
N ARG A 174 0.84 21.06 -12.14
CA ARG A 174 2.13 21.71 -12.38
C ARG A 174 3.14 20.66 -12.80
N GLY A 175 3.69 20.84 -14.00
CA GLY A 175 4.84 20.08 -14.47
C GLY A 175 6.12 20.65 -13.86
N LEU A 176 6.98 19.77 -13.37
CA LEU A 176 8.34 20.09 -12.94
C LEU A 176 9.32 19.21 -13.71
N VAL A 177 10.47 19.77 -14.07
CA VAL A 177 11.50 19.03 -14.78
C VAL A 177 12.29 18.18 -13.80
N LEU A 178 12.43 16.90 -14.12
CA LEU A 178 13.25 15.93 -13.42
C LEU A 178 13.81 14.98 -14.47
N ASP A 179 15.10 15.07 -14.74
CA ASP A 179 15.78 14.09 -15.56
C ASP A 179 16.24 12.94 -14.66
N PRO A 180 15.67 11.73 -14.81
CA PRO A 180 16.08 10.60 -13.97
C PRO A 180 17.50 10.11 -14.33
N THR A 181 18.03 10.43 -15.50
CA THR A 181 19.38 9.99 -15.90
C THR A 181 20.48 10.79 -15.21
N ASP A 182 20.22 12.04 -14.85
CA ASP A 182 21.16 12.90 -14.14
C ASP A 182 20.69 13.19 -12.70
N PRO A 183 21.28 12.55 -11.68
CA PRO A 183 20.90 12.76 -10.28
C PRO A 183 21.18 14.19 -9.80
N ALA A 184 22.02 14.98 -10.48
CA ALA A 184 22.24 16.38 -10.13
C ALA A 184 20.98 17.24 -10.27
N THR A 185 19.97 16.77 -11.02
CA THR A 185 18.69 17.47 -11.18
C THR A 185 17.74 17.29 -9.99
N VAL A 186 17.96 16.28 -9.14
CA VAL A 186 17.12 16.00 -7.95
C VAL A 186 17.02 17.19 -6.98
N PRO A 187 18.12 17.83 -6.53
CA PRO A 187 18.02 18.97 -5.63
C PRO A 187 17.30 20.18 -6.26
N VAL A 188 17.46 20.38 -7.58
CA VAL A 188 16.75 21.44 -8.32
C VAL A 188 15.24 21.15 -8.36
N PHE A 189 14.87 19.90 -8.61
CA PHE A 189 13.49 19.43 -8.54
C PHE A 189 12.90 19.62 -7.14
N LEU A 190 13.61 19.21 -6.08
CA LEU A 190 13.14 19.34 -4.69
C LEU A 190 12.94 20.81 -4.28
N ARG A 191 13.84 21.71 -4.70
CA ARG A 191 13.69 23.17 -4.49
C ARG A 191 12.48 23.72 -5.25
N SER A 192 12.25 23.24 -6.47
CA SER A 192 11.11 23.65 -7.29
C SER A 192 9.79 23.12 -6.73
N LEU A 193 9.80 21.90 -6.18
CA LEU A 193 8.67 21.28 -5.51
C LEU A 193 8.32 22.02 -4.23
N SER A 194 9.31 22.36 -3.38
CA SER A 194 9.05 23.14 -2.17
C SER A 194 8.52 24.54 -2.49
N SER A 195 9.11 25.23 -3.49
CA SER A 195 8.59 26.50 -4.01
C SER A 195 7.16 26.36 -4.54
N THR A 196 6.84 25.23 -5.17
CA THR A 196 5.50 24.98 -5.72
C THR A 196 4.49 24.70 -4.61
N LEU A 197 4.87 24.00 -3.54
CA LEU A 197 4.01 23.76 -2.38
C LEU A 197 3.72 25.05 -1.58
N THR A 198 4.63 26.03 -1.58
CA THR A 198 4.38 27.32 -0.93
C THR A 198 3.52 28.27 -1.77
N ARG A 199 3.37 27.99 -3.08
CA ARG A 199 2.49 28.78 -3.96
C ARG A 199 1.02 28.56 -3.60
N ARG A 200 0.23 29.62 -3.79
CA ARG A 200 -1.23 29.53 -3.70
C ARG A 200 -1.78 28.83 -4.93
N PHE A 201 -2.28 27.62 -4.73
CA PHE A 201 -3.05 26.92 -5.74
C PHE A 201 -4.50 27.41 -5.73
N PRO A 202 -5.16 27.46 -6.90
CA PRO A 202 -6.61 27.62 -6.94
C PRO A 202 -7.26 26.49 -6.12
N ILE A 203 -8.14 26.84 -5.18
CA ILE A 203 -8.79 25.89 -4.25
C ILE A 203 -10.28 25.69 -4.58
N THR A 204 -10.91 26.70 -5.19
CA THR A 204 -12.35 26.74 -5.49
C THR A 204 -12.63 27.01 -6.97
N ALA A 205 -11.91 27.94 -7.59
CA ALA A 205 -12.00 28.28 -9.01
C ALA A 205 -10.61 28.58 -9.59
N HIS A 206 -10.41 28.26 -10.87
CA HIS A 206 -9.17 28.56 -11.58
C HIS A 206 -8.84 30.05 -11.50
N GLY A 207 -7.65 30.38 -11.01
CA GLY A 207 -7.13 31.76 -11.03
C GLY A 207 -7.80 32.74 -10.08
N ASP A 208 -8.61 32.32 -9.11
CA ASP A 208 -9.19 33.22 -8.10
C ASP A 208 -8.10 33.66 -7.10
N PRO A 209 -7.64 34.93 -7.12
CA PRO A 209 -6.62 35.42 -6.21
C PRO A 209 -7.16 35.71 -4.81
N PHE A 210 -8.49 35.72 -4.62
CA PHE A 210 -9.16 36.09 -3.37
C PHE A 210 -9.70 34.91 -2.57
N ALA A 211 -9.49 33.67 -3.03
CA ALA A 211 -9.86 32.49 -2.26
C ALA A 211 -9.12 32.50 -0.91
N ARG A 212 -9.88 32.57 0.18
CA ARG A 212 -9.37 32.60 1.56
C ARG A 212 -8.74 31.24 1.90
N SER A 213 -7.47 31.06 1.56
CA SER A 213 -6.69 29.88 1.94
C SER A 213 -6.44 29.90 3.44
N THR A 214 -7.34 29.31 4.22
CA THR A 214 -7.15 29.15 5.66
C THR A 214 -6.10 28.08 6.01
N SER A 215 -5.60 27.31 5.05
CA SER A 215 -4.51 26.33 5.26
C SER A 215 -3.67 26.08 4.00
N HIS A 216 -2.36 25.87 4.18
CA HIS A 216 -1.45 25.48 3.10
C HIS A 216 -1.78 24.10 2.49
N PRO A 217 -1.49 23.90 1.19
CA PRO A 217 -1.60 22.57 0.58
C PRO A 217 -0.61 21.60 1.24
N TYR A 218 -0.99 20.32 1.32
CA TYR A 218 -0.12 19.29 1.90
C TYR A 218 -0.05 18.06 0.99
N ILE A 219 1.05 17.31 1.09
CA ILE A 219 1.28 16.11 0.30
C ILE A 219 0.42 14.98 0.88
N GLN A 220 -0.57 14.52 0.10
CA GLN A 220 -1.40 13.37 0.41
C GLN A 220 -0.78 12.09 -0.15
N SER A 221 -0.19 12.13 -1.34
CA SER A 221 0.40 10.95 -1.95
C SER A 221 1.60 11.25 -2.83
N VAL A 222 2.53 10.30 -2.89
CA VAL A 222 3.65 10.27 -3.82
C VAL A 222 3.53 8.99 -4.65
N ILE A 223 3.51 9.10 -5.97
CA ILE A 223 3.38 7.98 -6.90
C ILE A 223 4.63 7.96 -7.77
N SER A 224 5.41 6.88 -7.71
CA SER A 224 6.57 6.67 -8.57
C SER A 224 6.21 5.82 -9.76
N LEU A 225 6.26 6.38 -10.97
CA LEU A 225 6.19 5.64 -12.25
C LEU A 225 7.57 5.47 -12.91
N LEU A 226 8.59 6.22 -12.45
CA LEU A 226 9.98 6.14 -12.94
C LEU A 226 10.61 4.76 -12.74
N THR A 227 10.09 3.99 -11.79
CA THR A 227 10.47 2.61 -11.49
C THR A 227 9.99 1.61 -12.55
N ILE A 228 9.15 2.05 -13.50
CA ILE A 228 8.77 1.27 -14.68
C ILE A 228 9.69 1.70 -15.83
N PRO A 229 10.51 0.79 -16.39
CA PRO A 229 11.43 1.14 -17.47
C PRO A 229 10.64 1.57 -18.72
N SER A 230 11.04 2.67 -19.33
CA SER A 230 10.51 3.12 -20.64
C SER A 230 11.10 2.31 -21.81
N SER A 231 12.33 1.81 -21.65
CA SER A 231 13.02 0.95 -22.62
C SER A 231 13.79 -0.14 -21.87
N PRO A 232 13.25 -1.36 -21.77
CA PRO A 232 13.94 -2.46 -21.11
C PRO A 232 15.15 -2.94 -21.91
N VAL A 233 16.30 -3.05 -21.25
CA VAL A 233 17.52 -3.64 -21.82
C VAL A 233 17.34 -5.16 -21.88
N HIS A 234 17.40 -5.70 -23.09
CA HIS A 234 17.29 -7.14 -23.36
C HIS A 234 18.60 -7.69 -23.90
N ALA A 235 19.44 -8.20 -22.99
CA ALA A 235 20.76 -8.73 -23.32
C ALA A 235 21.18 -9.81 -22.29
N PRO A 236 22.07 -10.74 -22.66
CA PRO A 236 22.70 -11.61 -21.68
C PRO A 236 23.53 -10.77 -20.72
N LEU A 237 23.64 -11.23 -19.46
CA LEU A 237 24.31 -10.47 -18.42
C LEU A 237 25.77 -10.12 -18.77
N GLU A 238 26.44 -11.00 -19.51
CA GLU A 238 27.83 -10.79 -19.95
C GLU A 238 27.99 -9.68 -21.01
N HIS A 239 26.92 -9.34 -21.74
CA HIS A 239 26.94 -8.28 -22.76
C HIS A 239 26.63 -6.89 -22.18
N VAL A 240 25.99 -6.82 -21.01
CA VAL A 240 25.58 -5.56 -20.41
C VAL A 240 26.79 -4.79 -19.91
N ASP A 241 26.94 -3.54 -20.35
CA ASP A 241 27.92 -2.63 -19.76
C ASP A 241 27.47 -2.20 -18.37
N MET A 242 28.20 -2.66 -17.36
CA MET A 242 27.92 -2.37 -15.96
C MET A 242 28.18 -0.91 -15.58
N ARG A 243 29.07 -0.20 -16.28
CA ARG A 243 29.47 1.16 -15.91
C ARG A 243 28.66 2.24 -16.61
N GLY A 244 28.31 2.05 -17.87
CA GLY A 244 27.45 2.97 -18.61
C GLY A 244 25.98 2.63 -18.40
N GLU A 245 25.52 1.63 -19.14
CA GLU A 245 24.10 1.32 -19.30
C GLU A 245 23.43 0.89 -17.98
N TYR A 246 24.05 -0.01 -17.21
CA TYR A 246 23.51 -0.45 -15.93
C TYR A 246 23.43 0.67 -14.90
N LEU A 247 24.51 1.45 -14.71
CA LEU A 247 24.51 2.54 -13.72
C LEU A 247 23.51 3.63 -14.09
N GLN A 248 23.40 3.98 -15.36
CA GLN A 248 22.41 4.96 -15.81
C GLN A 248 20.99 4.46 -15.56
N HIS A 249 20.72 3.19 -15.85
CA HIS A 249 19.41 2.58 -15.62
C HIS A 249 19.07 2.46 -14.13
N LEU A 250 20.05 2.08 -13.30
CA LEU A 250 19.94 1.99 -11.85
C LEU A 250 19.72 3.36 -11.23
N SER A 251 20.43 4.39 -11.70
CA SER A 251 20.22 5.77 -11.28
C SER A 251 18.77 6.22 -11.55
N ALA A 252 18.33 6.04 -12.79
CA ALA A 252 17.03 6.50 -13.26
C ALA A 252 15.83 5.81 -12.61
N THR A 253 15.90 4.49 -12.45
CA THR A 253 14.76 3.69 -12.02
C THR A 253 14.76 3.37 -10.52
N GLN A 254 15.91 3.42 -9.84
CA GLN A 254 16.02 3.08 -8.42
C GLN A 254 16.54 4.22 -7.55
N ILE A 255 17.71 4.80 -7.85
CA ILE A 255 18.33 5.81 -6.95
C ILE A 255 17.45 7.06 -6.88
N VAL A 256 17.16 7.69 -8.02
CA VAL A 256 16.43 8.96 -8.07
C VAL A 256 15.05 8.87 -7.41
N PRO A 257 14.21 7.85 -7.69
CA PRO A 257 12.91 7.73 -7.03
C PRO A 257 13.01 7.52 -5.51
N LEU A 258 13.99 6.73 -5.04
CA LEU A 258 14.19 6.50 -3.62
C LEU A 258 14.71 7.75 -2.90
N GLU A 259 15.62 8.50 -3.52
CA GLU A 259 16.14 9.77 -2.99
C GLU A 259 15.00 10.79 -2.84
N ILE A 260 14.13 10.91 -3.84
CA ILE A 260 12.97 11.80 -3.77
C ILE A 260 12.01 11.35 -2.66
N ILE A 261 11.72 10.04 -2.54
CA ILE A 261 10.89 9.53 -1.46
C ILE A 261 11.52 9.86 -0.10
N GLN A 262 12.82 9.66 0.07
CA GLN A 262 13.55 10.00 1.28
C GLN A 262 13.43 11.48 1.64
N ALA A 263 13.56 12.38 0.66
CA ALA A 263 13.42 13.81 0.85
C ALA A 263 11.97 14.25 1.14
N LEU A 264 10.97 13.55 0.60
CA LEU A 264 9.55 13.88 0.80
C LEU A 264 8.97 13.29 2.09
N LEU A 265 9.59 12.25 2.66
CA LEU A 265 9.12 11.61 3.90
C LEU A 265 8.96 12.60 5.07
N PRO A 266 9.93 13.49 5.37
CA PRO A 266 9.75 14.54 6.38
C PRO A 266 8.53 15.44 6.11
N LEU A 267 8.34 15.89 4.86
CA LEU A 267 7.19 16.73 4.49
C LEU A 267 5.84 15.99 4.67
N MET A 268 5.84 14.67 4.44
CA MET A 268 4.67 13.83 4.69
C MET A 268 4.39 13.63 6.19
N ARG A 269 5.38 13.82 7.08
CA ARG A 269 5.17 13.76 8.54
C ARG A 269 4.51 15.03 9.08
N ASP A 270 4.85 16.20 8.54
CA ASP A 270 4.41 17.49 9.09
C ASP A 270 2.98 17.92 8.70
N GLY A 271 2.39 17.27 7.68
CA GLY A 271 1.04 17.62 7.23
C GLY A 271 -0.07 17.25 8.24
N PRO A 272 -1.20 17.97 8.25
CA PRO A 272 -2.27 17.78 9.23
C PRO A 272 -2.81 16.34 9.25
N PRO A 273 -3.33 15.86 10.39
CA PRO A 273 -4.02 14.58 10.45
C PRO A 273 -5.25 14.65 9.55
N THR A 274 -5.28 13.79 8.54
CA THR A 274 -6.39 13.74 7.58
C THR A 274 -7.20 12.48 7.81
N LYS A 275 -8.48 12.50 7.41
CA LYS A 275 -9.34 11.33 7.43
C LYS A 275 -8.85 10.19 6.52
N THR A 276 -7.85 10.43 5.67
CA THR A 276 -7.27 9.47 4.72
C THR A 276 -5.79 9.29 4.99
N LYS A 277 -5.34 8.04 5.05
CA LYS A 277 -3.92 7.73 5.13
C LYS A 277 -3.17 8.33 3.95
N LYS A 278 -2.09 9.05 4.24
CA LYS A 278 -1.12 9.51 3.24
C LYS A 278 -0.50 8.26 2.61
N SER A 279 -0.24 8.26 1.30
CA SER A 279 0.22 7.05 0.61
C SER A 279 1.44 7.28 -0.25
N ILE A 280 2.43 6.39 -0.13
CA ILE A 280 3.57 6.29 -1.04
C ILE A 280 3.31 5.07 -1.91
N VAL A 281 3.13 5.27 -3.21
CA VAL A 281 2.84 4.21 -4.17
C VAL A 281 4.05 4.05 -5.08
N VAL A 282 4.71 2.90 -5.03
CA VAL A 282 5.85 2.58 -5.90
C VAL A 282 5.40 1.54 -6.92
N CYS A 283 5.52 1.88 -8.21
CA CYS A 283 5.04 1.06 -9.30
C CYS A 283 6.16 0.21 -9.91
N LEU A 284 6.06 -1.11 -9.86
CA LEU A 284 7.12 -2.03 -10.29
C LEU A 284 6.59 -2.98 -11.38
N PRO A 285 7.38 -3.36 -12.40
CA PRO A 285 6.96 -4.37 -13.35
C PRO A 285 6.79 -5.73 -12.66
N ALA A 286 5.59 -6.32 -12.77
CA ALA A 286 5.18 -7.49 -11.98
C ALA A 286 6.01 -8.75 -12.31
N ILE A 287 6.39 -8.90 -13.58
CA ILE A 287 7.08 -10.11 -14.06
C ILE A 287 8.52 -10.13 -13.56
N ASP A 288 9.19 -8.98 -13.62
CA ASP A 288 10.58 -8.84 -13.17
C ASP A 288 10.71 -8.82 -11.65
N ALA A 289 9.69 -8.33 -10.94
CA ALA A 289 9.67 -8.34 -9.48
C ALA A 289 9.57 -9.75 -8.88
N ARG A 290 8.92 -10.69 -9.57
CA ARG A 290 8.58 -12.01 -9.00
C ARG A 290 9.30 -13.20 -9.63
N VAL A 291 9.43 -13.20 -10.96
CA VAL A 291 9.89 -14.37 -11.71
C VAL A 291 11.30 -14.16 -12.25
N GLY A 292 11.63 -12.93 -12.66
CA GLY A 292 12.90 -12.60 -13.31
C GLY A 292 12.98 -13.23 -14.70
N LEU A 293 12.87 -12.41 -15.75
CA LEU A 293 12.93 -12.92 -17.12
C LEU A 293 14.38 -13.16 -17.56
N PRO A 294 14.66 -14.27 -18.29
CA PRO A 294 15.96 -14.45 -18.93
C PRO A 294 16.22 -13.29 -19.91
N PHE A 295 17.49 -12.88 -20.01
CA PHE A 295 17.93 -11.69 -20.78
C PHE A 295 17.36 -10.35 -20.30
N SER A 296 16.72 -10.31 -19.13
CA SER A 296 16.32 -9.08 -18.45
C SER A 296 16.95 -9.01 -17.05
N SER A 297 18.20 -9.45 -16.93
CA SER A 297 18.92 -9.55 -15.66
C SER A 297 19.04 -8.19 -14.95
N VAL A 298 19.37 -7.14 -15.71
CA VAL A 298 19.47 -5.76 -15.20
C VAL A 298 18.17 -5.30 -14.57
N GLN A 299 17.05 -5.46 -15.29
CA GLN A 299 15.72 -5.08 -14.78
C GLN A 299 15.34 -5.92 -13.58
N GLY A 300 15.52 -7.24 -13.65
CA GLY A 300 15.21 -8.16 -12.56
C GLY A 300 15.96 -7.80 -11.27
N ILE A 301 17.26 -7.48 -11.35
CA ILE A 301 18.07 -7.06 -10.20
C ILE A 301 17.54 -5.76 -9.61
N ILE A 302 17.33 -4.74 -10.45
CA ILE A 302 16.94 -3.40 -9.98
C ILE A 302 15.52 -3.40 -9.41
N VAL A 303 14.59 -4.09 -10.07
CA VAL A 303 13.18 -4.17 -9.67
C VAL A 303 13.04 -4.99 -8.38
N SER A 304 13.72 -6.13 -8.26
CA SER A 304 13.70 -6.94 -7.02
C SER A 304 14.35 -6.22 -5.84
N SER A 305 15.45 -5.50 -6.08
CA SER A 305 16.11 -4.65 -5.10
C SER A 305 15.19 -3.53 -4.62
N THR A 306 14.54 -2.83 -5.56
CA THR A 306 13.58 -1.76 -5.24
C THR A 306 12.36 -2.30 -4.50
N HIS A 307 11.83 -3.47 -4.91
CA HIS A 307 10.75 -4.14 -4.19
C HIS A 307 11.13 -4.37 -2.72
N ARG A 308 12.34 -4.89 -2.47
CA ARG A 308 12.83 -5.12 -1.11
C ARG A 308 13.04 -3.83 -0.33
N ALA A 309 13.56 -2.77 -0.96
CA ALA A 309 13.73 -1.47 -0.33
C ALA A 309 12.40 -0.88 0.14
N VAL A 310 11.35 -0.97 -0.69
CA VAL A 310 9.99 -0.51 -0.33
C VAL A 310 9.40 -1.34 0.81
N ASP A 311 9.65 -2.65 0.82
CA ASP A 311 9.22 -3.54 1.91
C ASP A 311 9.89 -3.19 3.25
N ILE A 312 11.18 -2.86 3.22
CA ILE A 312 11.93 -2.39 4.40
C ILE A 312 11.35 -1.05 4.88
N LEU A 313 11.19 -0.07 3.98
CA LEU A 313 10.59 1.22 4.30
C LEU A 313 9.21 1.08 4.94
N ARG A 314 8.37 0.16 4.42
CA ARG A 314 7.06 -0.12 5.01
C ARG A 314 7.17 -0.61 6.45
N ARG A 315 8.11 -1.51 6.74
CA ARG A 315 8.34 -2.02 8.10
C ARG A 315 8.85 -0.93 9.02
N GLU A 316 9.78 -0.10 8.56
CA GLU A 316 10.30 1.04 9.32
C GLU A 316 9.20 2.04 9.68
N VAL A 317 8.35 2.41 8.72
CA VAL A 317 7.20 3.31 8.97
C VAL A 317 6.23 2.70 9.98
N ARG A 318 5.95 1.39 9.89
CA ARG A 318 5.08 0.69 10.84
C ARG A 318 5.67 0.64 12.25
N ILE A 319 6.96 0.31 12.38
CA ILE A 319 7.64 0.28 13.69
C ILE A 319 7.68 1.68 14.28
N ALA A 320 8.02 2.69 13.49
CA ALA A 320 8.01 4.08 13.94
C ALA A 320 6.61 4.52 14.40
N ALA A 321 5.55 4.10 13.72
CA ALA A 321 4.17 4.37 14.14
C ALA A 321 3.81 3.76 15.51
N LEU A 322 4.43 2.63 15.91
CA LEU A 322 4.20 2.01 17.22
C LEU A 322 4.86 2.79 18.37
N THR A 323 5.90 3.57 18.09
CA THR A 323 6.65 4.29 19.14
C THR A 323 5.89 5.48 19.74
N GLY A 324 4.73 5.87 19.19
CA GLY A 324 3.86 6.94 19.70
C GLY A 324 4.45 8.37 19.68
N LYS A 325 5.76 8.53 19.41
CA LYS A 325 6.43 9.84 19.34
C LYS A 325 6.04 10.65 18.10
N ALA A 326 5.54 9.97 17.06
CA ALA A 326 5.11 10.57 15.81
C ALA A 326 3.79 9.94 15.36
N ASP A 327 2.67 10.38 15.94
CA ASP A 327 1.31 9.96 15.54
C ASP A 327 1.06 10.11 14.02
N THR A 328 1.79 11.02 13.37
CA THR A 328 1.72 11.26 11.93
C THR A 328 2.31 10.11 11.10
N MET A 329 3.22 9.30 11.66
CA MET A 329 3.79 8.13 10.99
C MET A 329 2.77 7.01 10.81
N GLY A 330 1.84 6.84 11.76
CA GLY A 330 0.72 5.89 11.62
C GLY A 330 -0.25 6.25 10.49
N ASN A 331 -0.19 7.50 10.03
CA ASN A 331 -0.99 7.99 8.92
C ASN A 331 -0.32 7.79 7.55
N ILE A 332 0.93 7.31 7.49
CA ILE A 332 1.64 7.05 6.23
C ILE A 332 1.51 5.56 5.87
N ARG A 333 1.07 5.28 4.64
CA ARG A 333 0.95 3.93 4.07
C ARG A 333 1.90 3.80 2.90
N VAL A 334 2.73 2.76 2.91
CA VAL A 334 3.65 2.45 1.81
C VAL A 334 3.08 1.27 1.02
N VAL A 335 2.82 1.47 -0.26
CA VAL A 335 2.14 0.52 -1.13
C VAL A 335 3.01 0.18 -2.34
N THR A 336 3.17 -1.11 -2.63
CA THR A 336 3.81 -1.58 -3.85
C THR A 336 2.72 -1.95 -4.86
N ALA A 337 2.77 -1.34 -6.03
CA ALA A 337 1.88 -1.63 -7.15
C ALA A 337 2.67 -2.40 -8.21
N GLU A 338 2.39 -3.69 -8.37
CA GLU A 338 2.99 -4.50 -9.42
C GLU A 338 2.18 -4.39 -10.70
N ILE A 339 2.84 -4.08 -11.79
CA ILE A 339 2.24 -3.67 -13.06
C ILE A 339 2.62 -4.72 -14.10
N GLY A 340 1.62 -5.45 -14.58
CA GLY A 340 1.73 -6.36 -15.71
C GLY A 340 1.63 -5.61 -17.03
N GLN A 341 1.40 -6.33 -18.12
CA GLN A 341 1.33 -5.73 -19.45
C GLN A 341 -0.01 -5.01 -19.68
N PHE A 342 0.06 -3.78 -20.19
CA PHE A 342 -1.10 -2.95 -20.54
C PHE A 342 -1.10 -2.57 -22.02
N ASP A 343 -2.28 -2.34 -22.57
CA ASP A 343 -2.41 -1.77 -23.91
C ASP A 343 -2.27 -0.25 -23.84
N VAL A 344 -1.07 0.23 -24.11
CA VAL A 344 -0.71 1.64 -24.01
C VAL A 344 -1.05 2.42 -25.30
N GLY A 345 -1.54 1.76 -26.35
CA GLY A 345 -1.91 2.39 -27.62
C GLY A 345 -0.73 2.88 -28.46
N VAL A 346 0.42 3.17 -27.84
CA VAL A 346 1.72 2.92 -28.46
C VAL A 346 1.76 1.40 -28.59
N ARG A 347 1.73 0.89 -29.83
CA ARG A 347 2.15 -0.49 -30.05
C ARG A 347 3.55 -0.54 -29.44
N ASP A 348 3.67 -1.12 -28.24
CA ASP A 348 4.91 -1.75 -27.83
C ASP A 348 5.18 -2.68 -28.99
N ALA A 349 6.01 -2.20 -29.92
CA ALA A 349 6.53 -3.03 -30.96
C ALA A 349 7.29 -4.07 -30.16
N GLU A 350 6.68 -5.25 -30.01
CA GLU A 350 7.47 -6.46 -29.78
C GLU A 350 8.70 -6.27 -30.65
N PRO A 351 9.92 -6.33 -30.06
CA PRO A 351 11.12 -5.95 -30.76
C PRO A 351 11.05 -6.66 -32.09
N SER A 352 10.90 -5.89 -33.16
CA SER A 352 10.64 -6.47 -34.47
C SER A 352 11.69 -7.54 -34.68
N ALA A 353 11.40 -8.63 -35.39
CA ALA A 353 12.43 -9.64 -35.64
C ALA A 353 13.73 -8.96 -36.13
N ALA A 354 13.60 -7.89 -36.93
CA ALA A 354 14.69 -7.01 -37.35
C ALA A 354 15.43 -6.29 -36.19
N GLU A 355 14.73 -5.76 -35.19
CA GLU A 355 15.34 -5.13 -34.01
C GLU A 355 16.06 -6.16 -33.14
N THR A 356 15.47 -7.35 -32.98
CA THR A 356 16.10 -8.47 -32.27
C THR A 356 17.41 -8.89 -32.96
N TYR A 357 17.41 -9.01 -34.29
CA TYR A 357 18.63 -9.31 -35.03
C TYR A 357 19.65 -8.16 -34.94
N LYS A 358 19.19 -6.90 -34.94
CA LYS A 358 20.07 -5.74 -34.76
C LYS A 358 20.71 -5.70 -33.37
N THR A 359 19.98 -6.03 -32.30
CA THR A 359 20.58 -6.15 -30.97
C THR A 359 21.56 -7.31 -30.93
N LEU A 360 21.21 -8.43 -31.56
CA LEU A 360 22.10 -9.58 -31.69
C LEU A 360 23.39 -9.21 -32.43
N GLU A 361 23.35 -8.36 -33.46
CA GLU A 361 24.53 -7.94 -34.22
C GLU A 361 25.60 -7.27 -33.34
N ALA A 362 25.20 -6.54 -32.30
CA ALA A 362 26.12 -5.92 -31.35
C ALA A 362 26.88 -6.94 -30.48
N TRP A 363 26.39 -8.17 -30.36
CA TRP A 363 26.96 -9.20 -29.49
C TRP A 363 28.24 -9.81 -30.07
N THR A 364 29.08 -10.33 -29.18
CA THR A 364 30.29 -11.06 -29.58
C THR A 364 29.92 -12.36 -30.32
N PRO A 365 30.81 -12.90 -31.19
CA PRO A 365 30.54 -14.16 -31.88
C PRO A 365 30.27 -15.33 -30.92
N SER A 366 30.94 -15.37 -29.77
CA SER A 366 30.69 -16.36 -28.71
C SER A 366 29.31 -16.20 -28.09
N GLU A 367 28.90 -14.97 -27.76
CA GLU A 367 27.58 -14.67 -27.21
C GLU A 367 26.46 -15.09 -28.18
N LYS A 368 26.63 -14.78 -29.47
CA LYS A 368 25.68 -15.15 -30.53
C LYS A 368 25.47 -16.66 -30.62
N VAL A 369 26.54 -17.44 -30.49
CA VAL A 369 26.48 -18.90 -30.55
C VAL A 369 25.82 -19.49 -29.30
N VAL A 370 26.18 -18.98 -28.11
CA VAL A 370 25.70 -19.52 -26.83
C VAL A 370 24.27 -19.09 -26.52
N TYR A 371 23.99 -17.79 -26.64
CA TYR A 371 22.72 -17.19 -26.19
C TYR A 371 21.76 -16.86 -27.32
N GLY A 372 22.26 -16.68 -28.56
CA GLY A 372 21.45 -16.27 -29.70
C GLY A 372 20.21 -17.15 -29.94
N PRO A 373 20.31 -18.49 -29.96
CA PRO A 373 19.14 -19.35 -30.13
C PRO A 373 18.08 -19.15 -29.04
N GLY A 374 18.49 -18.97 -27.79
CA GLY A 374 17.58 -18.72 -26.66
C GLY A 374 16.93 -17.34 -26.73
N PHE A 375 17.70 -16.32 -27.10
CA PHE A 375 17.21 -14.95 -27.25
C PHE A 375 16.22 -14.80 -28.42
N ILE A 376 16.53 -15.40 -29.56
CA ILE A 376 15.63 -15.46 -30.73
C ILE A 376 14.36 -16.25 -30.38
N GLY A 377 14.50 -17.37 -29.66
CA GLY A 377 13.36 -18.17 -29.22
C GLY A 377 12.40 -17.44 -28.26
N LEU A 378 12.91 -16.49 -27.46
CA LEU A 378 12.09 -15.69 -26.56
C LEU A 378 11.43 -14.49 -27.24
N SER A 379 12.09 -13.89 -28.23
CA SER A 379 11.60 -12.75 -29.01
C SER A 379 10.61 -13.16 -30.09
N HIS A 380 10.69 -14.40 -30.62
CA HIS A 380 9.79 -14.87 -31.66
C HIS A 380 8.52 -15.50 -31.06
N PRO A 381 7.33 -14.92 -31.28
CA PRO A 381 6.07 -15.45 -30.75
C PRO A 381 5.64 -16.79 -31.37
N SER A 382 6.25 -17.19 -32.49
CA SER A 382 5.87 -18.39 -33.26
C SER A 382 6.63 -19.67 -32.89
N ALA A 383 7.71 -19.59 -32.11
CA ALA A 383 8.64 -20.73 -31.94
C ALA A 383 8.31 -21.64 -30.74
N ALA A 384 7.43 -21.23 -29.82
CA ALA A 384 7.04 -22.02 -28.65
C ALA A 384 5.55 -22.39 -28.70
N PRO A 385 5.17 -23.68 -28.77
CA PRO A 385 3.78 -24.12 -28.87
C PRO A 385 2.94 -23.92 -27.59
N VAL A 386 3.49 -23.30 -26.54
CA VAL A 386 2.82 -23.13 -25.22
C VAL A 386 3.05 -21.72 -24.65
N ARG A 387 2.81 -20.67 -25.45
CA ARG A 387 2.59 -19.32 -24.89
C ARG A 387 1.13 -18.95 -25.03
N MET A 388 0.35 -19.19 -23.97
CA MET A 388 -0.96 -18.55 -23.82
C MET A 388 -0.73 -17.04 -23.68
N ARG A 389 -0.81 -16.33 -24.81
CA ARG A 389 -0.73 -14.87 -24.85
C ARG A 389 -1.85 -14.32 -23.98
N ARG A 390 -1.51 -13.78 -22.81
CA ARG A 390 -2.49 -13.13 -21.94
C ARG A 390 -2.91 -11.83 -22.62
N LYS A 391 -4.22 -11.59 -22.71
CA LYS A 391 -4.77 -10.35 -23.26
C LYS A 391 -4.27 -9.18 -22.41
N SER A 392 -3.66 -8.18 -23.06
CA SER A 392 -3.24 -6.94 -22.39
C SER A 392 -4.43 -6.32 -21.65
N SER A 393 -4.16 -5.79 -20.47
CA SER A 393 -5.18 -5.11 -19.68
C SER A 393 -5.31 -3.65 -20.10
N ASP A 394 -6.49 -3.07 -19.87
CA ASP A 394 -6.72 -1.65 -20.11
C ASP A 394 -5.98 -0.81 -19.05
N VAL A 395 -5.30 0.26 -19.48
CA VAL A 395 -4.61 1.23 -18.62
C VAL A 395 -5.60 1.87 -17.63
N SER A 396 -6.87 2.01 -17.99
CA SER A 396 -7.91 2.53 -17.08
C SER A 396 -8.04 1.70 -15.79
N ALA A 397 -7.82 0.38 -15.87
CA ALA A 397 -7.84 -0.51 -14.71
C ALA A 397 -6.66 -0.26 -13.77
N PHE A 398 -5.48 0.06 -14.32
CA PHE A 398 -4.32 0.49 -13.55
C PHE A 398 -4.59 1.80 -12.82
N VAL A 399 -5.02 2.83 -13.57
CA VAL A 399 -5.25 4.16 -13.01
C VAL A 399 -6.33 4.10 -11.92
N GLY A 400 -7.46 3.44 -12.20
CA GLY A 400 -8.53 3.29 -11.21
C GLY A 400 -8.06 2.62 -9.92
N ARG A 401 -7.16 1.63 -10.01
CA ARG A 401 -6.58 0.96 -8.84
C ARG A 401 -5.60 1.86 -8.08
N VAL A 402 -4.70 2.56 -8.74
CA VAL A 402 -3.78 3.50 -8.08
C VAL A 402 -4.56 4.61 -7.38
N VAL A 403 -5.54 5.20 -8.06
CA VAL A 403 -6.34 6.26 -7.47
C VAL A 403 -7.22 5.74 -6.31
N SER A 404 -7.67 4.48 -6.36
CA SER A 404 -8.36 3.87 -5.20
C SER A 404 -7.46 3.81 -3.96
N VAL A 405 -6.15 3.58 -4.13
CA VAL A 405 -5.18 3.56 -3.03
C VAL A 405 -4.93 4.98 -2.50
N VAL A 406 -4.71 5.96 -3.39
CA VAL A 406 -4.50 7.38 -3.04
C VAL A 406 -5.67 7.93 -2.23
N THR A 407 -6.89 7.52 -2.61
CA THR A 407 -8.14 8.01 -2.01
C THR A 407 -8.59 7.17 -0.81
N GLY A 408 -7.84 6.11 -0.46
CA GLY A 408 -8.19 5.20 0.62
C GLY A 408 -9.47 4.39 0.38
N GLY A 409 -9.91 4.23 -0.87
CA GLY A 409 -11.15 3.52 -1.23
C GLY A 409 -12.40 4.40 -1.25
N ARG A 410 -12.27 5.72 -1.10
CA ARG A 410 -13.42 6.67 -1.14
C ARG A 410 -14.22 6.59 -2.44
N TYR A 411 -13.54 6.45 -3.58
CA TYR A 411 -14.16 6.42 -4.91
C TYR A 411 -14.29 4.98 -5.47
N GLY A 412 -14.74 4.04 -4.64
CA GLY A 412 -14.95 2.65 -5.03
C GLY A 412 -16.15 2.44 -5.99
N PRO A 413 -16.24 1.25 -6.61
CA PRO A 413 -17.34 0.91 -7.52
C PRO A 413 -18.69 1.03 -6.81
N VAL A 414 -19.60 1.76 -7.45
CA VAL A 414 -20.93 2.03 -6.93
C VAL A 414 -21.87 0.95 -7.43
N VAL A 415 -22.31 0.05 -6.56
CA VAL A 415 -23.26 -1.01 -6.91
C VAL A 415 -24.68 -0.49 -6.62
N PHE A 416 -25.55 -0.49 -7.63
CA PHE A 416 -26.92 0.07 -7.56
C PHE A 416 -27.02 1.55 -7.13
N GLY A 417 -26.02 2.38 -7.42
CA GLY A 417 -26.02 3.80 -7.01
C GLY A 417 -25.61 4.02 -5.54
N PHE A 418 -25.37 2.94 -4.79
CA PHE A 418 -24.90 2.97 -3.41
C PHE A 418 -23.40 2.67 -3.35
N ASN A 419 -22.65 3.55 -2.68
CA ASN A 419 -21.29 3.25 -2.28
C ASN A 419 -21.38 2.49 -0.97
N ILE A 420 -21.48 1.16 -1.03
CA ILE A 420 -21.69 0.27 0.13
C ILE A 420 -20.44 0.22 1.05
N GLY A 421 -19.46 1.10 0.83
CA GLY A 421 -18.17 1.03 1.52
C GLY A 421 -17.30 -0.14 1.03
N LEU A 422 -17.73 -0.85 -0.03
CA LEU A 422 -16.94 -1.90 -0.67
C LEU A 422 -15.55 -1.39 -1.09
N GLY A 423 -15.41 -0.12 -1.46
CA GLY A 423 -14.11 0.46 -1.79
C GLY A 423 -13.12 0.42 -0.62
N TYR A 424 -13.58 0.68 0.61
CA TYR A 424 -12.76 0.55 1.81
C TYR A 424 -12.43 -0.90 2.12
N LEU A 425 -13.42 -1.80 2.02
CA LEU A 425 -13.24 -3.22 2.24
C LEU A 425 -12.25 -3.82 1.23
N VAL A 426 -12.37 -3.47 -0.05
CA VAL A 426 -11.46 -3.90 -1.11
C VAL A 426 -10.08 -3.35 -0.89
N ASN A 427 -9.93 -2.08 -0.50
CA ASN A 427 -8.63 -1.47 -0.22
C ASN A 427 -7.96 -2.07 1.03
N TRP A 428 -8.77 -2.51 2.00
CA TRP A 428 -8.32 -3.22 3.19
C TRP A 428 -7.90 -4.67 2.87
N LEU A 429 -8.75 -5.41 2.15
CA LEU A 429 -8.49 -6.77 1.66
C LEU A 429 -7.31 -6.82 0.69
N ARG A 430 -7.08 -5.77 -0.10
CA ARG A 430 -5.96 -5.69 -1.02
C ARG A 430 -4.62 -5.59 -0.30
N GLY A 431 -4.60 -5.14 0.95
CA GLY A 431 -3.35 -4.96 1.70
C GLY A 431 -2.42 -3.93 1.06
N ASP A 432 -1.14 -3.98 1.43
CA ASP A 432 -0.13 -2.97 1.02
C ASP A 432 0.65 -3.36 -0.25
N GLN A 433 0.29 -4.47 -0.87
CA GLN A 433 0.88 -4.91 -2.13
C GLN A 433 -0.26 -5.36 -3.03
N PHE A 434 -0.26 -4.89 -4.28
CA PHE A 434 -1.25 -5.35 -5.24
C PHE A 434 -0.68 -5.38 -6.63
N SER A 435 -1.14 -6.35 -7.40
CA SER A 435 -0.80 -6.51 -8.80
C SER A 435 -1.94 -6.04 -9.68
N VAL A 436 -1.62 -5.49 -10.86
CA VAL A 436 -2.57 -5.06 -11.88
C VAL A 436 -2.04 -5.45 -13.24
N GLY A 437 -2.90 -5.97 -14.10
CA GLY A 437 -2.56 -6.23 -15.50
C GLY A 437 -2.28 -7.70 -15.80
N ALA A 438 -2.07 -7.98 -17.09
CA ALA A 438 -1.76 -9.32 -17.57
C ALA A 438 -0.42 -9.79 -17.00
N GLY A 439 -0.40 -10.92 -16.30
CA GLY A 439 0.78 -11.39 -15.56
C GLY A 439 0.63 -11.29 -14.04
N GLY A 440 -0.22 -10.38 -13.55
CA GLY A 440 -0.36 -10.08 -12.13
C GLY A 440 -1.56 -10.71 -11.41
N GLU A 441 -2.54 -11.30 -12.10
CA GLU A 441 -3.75 -11.83 -11.43
C GLU A 441 -3.53 -13.15 -10.67
N HIS A 442 -2.78 -13.09 -9.58
CA HIS A 442 -2.76 -14.09 -8.51
C HIS A 442 -3.49 -13.59 -7.25
N THR A 443 -4.32 -12.56 -7.38
CA THR A 443 -5.01 -11.95 -6.23
C THR A 443 -5.87 -12.94 -5.46
N ILE A 444 -6.42 -13.98 -6.11
CA ILE A 444 -7.24 -15.00 -5.43
C ILE A 444 -6.36 -15.90 -4.56
N LEU A 445 -5.21 -16.35 -5.07
CA LEU A 445 -4.30 -17.18 -4.30
C LEU A 445 -3.68 -16.38 -3.14
N ASP A 446 -3.24 -15.16 -3.41
CA ASP A 446 -2.66 -14.28 -2.39
C ASP A 446 -3.70 -13.85 -1.33
N THR A 447 -4.97 -13.60 -1.72
CA THR A 447 -6.03 -13.35 -0.73
C THR A 447 -6.37 -14.59 0.09
N LEU A 448 -6.33 -15.78 -0.52
CA LEU A 448 -6.62 -17.04 0.16
C LEU A 448 -5.47 -17.43 1.12
N LEU A 449 -4.22 -17.20 0.72
CA LEU A 449 -3.04 -17.40 1.58
C LEU A 449 -2.97 -16.38 2.72
N ASN A 450 -3.43 -15.14 2.52
CA ASN A 450 -3.49 -14.12 3.56
C ASN A 450 -4.76 -14.20 4.44
N LEU A 451 -5.71 -15.09 4.13
CA LEU A 451 -6.96 -15.27 4.87
C LEU A 451 -6.76 -15.49 6.37
N PRO A 452 -5.79 -16.30 6.84
CA PRO A 452 -5.52 -16.46 8.27
C PRO A 452 -5.13 -15.13 8.95
N TYR A 453 -4.32 -14.30 8.29
CA TYR A 453 -3.91 -13.00 8.81
C TYR A 453 -5.11 -12.05 8.92
N TYR A 454 -6.02 -12.06 7.95
CA TYR A 454 -7.25 -11.27 8.01
C TYR A 454 -8.18 -11.71 9.15
N LEU A 455 -8.33 -13.02 9.37
CA LEU A 455 -9.13 -13.54 10.48
C LEU A 455 -8.54 -13.12 11.84
N ILE A 456 -7.21 -13.14 11.98
CA ILE A 456 -6.52 -12.66 13.17
C ILE A 456 -6.69 -11.14 13.33
N ALA A 457 -6.61 -10.36 12.26
CA ALA A 457 -6.83 -8.91 12.30
C ALA A 457 -8.27 -8.55 12.69
N ILE A 458 -9.27 -9.27 12.18
CA ILE A 458 -10.68 -9.11 12.57
C ILE A 458 -10.87 -9.49 14.04
N ARG A 459 -10.29 -10.61 14.50
CA ARG A 459 -10.28 -11.02 15.91
C ARG A 459 -9.71 -9.90 16.78
N ASN A 460 -8.53 -9.37 16.43
CA ASN A 460 -7.85 -8.33 17.19
C ASN A 460 -8.60 -6.99 17.17
N ALA A 461 -9.37 -6.70 16.12
CA ALA A 461 -10.22 -5.50 16.05
C ALA A 461 -11.53 -5.65 16.84
N LEU A 462 -12.02 -6.87 17.04
CA LEU A 462 -13.23 -7.18 17.81
C LEU A 462 -12.96 -7.38 19.31
N LEU A 463 -11.71 -7.62 19.70
CA LEU A 463 -11.32 -7.72 21.11
C LEU A 463 -11.22 -6.32 21.74
N PRO A 464 -11.97 -6.04 22.84
CA PRO A 464 -11.97 -4.73 23.51
C PRO A 464 -10.63 -4.35 24.15
N ALA A 465 -9.78 -5.34 24.42
CA ALA A 465 -8.44 -5.18 24.96
C ALA A 465 -7.48 -5.95 24.06
N GLN A 466 -6.53 -5.24 23.45
CA GLN A 466 -5.45 -5.91 22.73
C GLN A 466 -4.54 -6.58 23.76
N PRO A 467 -4.20 -7.88 23.61
CA PRO A 467 -3.18 -8.52 24.44
C PRO A 467 -1.80 -8.04 23.99
N PHE A 468 -1.50 -6.76 24.22
CA PHE A 468 -0.13 -6.29 24.19
C PHE A 468 0.50 -6.68 25.52
N VAL A 469 1.37 -7.68 25.48
CA VAL A 469 2.42 -7.82 26.48
C VAL A 469 3.22 -6.54 26.40
N ILE A 470 2.98 -5.63 27.34
CA ILE A 470 3.85 -4.48 27.57
C ILE A 470 5.23 -5.08 27.85
N PRO A 471 6.25 -4.84 27.01
CA PRO A 471 7.60 -5.27 27.35
C PRO A 471 7.94 -4.63 28.70
N PRO A 472 8.44 -5.40 29.68
CA PRO A 472 8.73 -4.87 31.01
C PRO A 472 9.66 -3.67 30.86
N SER A 473 9.25 -2.54 31.42
CA SER A 473 9.99 -1.27 31.44
C SER A 473 11.27 -1.31 32.31
N ASN A 474 11.72 -2.50 32.73
CA ASN A 474 13.01 -2.68 33.38
C ASN A 474 14.08 -2.89 32.32
N VAL A 475 14.43 -1.81 31.63
CA VAL A 475 15.83 -1.64 31.23
C VAL A 475 16.48 -0.98 32.43
N GLU A 476 17.20 -1.78 33.22
CA GLU A 476 18.16 -1.26 34.19
C GLU A 476 18.99 -0.16 33.52
N GLU A 477 19.01 1.01 34.16
CA GLU A 477 19.95 2.08 33.89
C GLU A 477 21.36 1.48 33.86
N MET A 478 21.87 1.25 32.65
CA MET A 478 23.23 0.83 32.43
C MET A 478 24.13 1.94 33.01
N PRO A 479 25.04 1.66 33.96
CA PRO A 479 25.88 2.69 34.54
C PRO A 479 26.66 3.41 33.44
N LEU A 480 26.49 4.73 33.39
CA LEU A 480 27.31 5.61 32.56
C LEU A 480 28.79 5.26 32.78
N ALA A 481 29.47 4.89 31.71
CA ALA A 481 30.93 4.77 31.72
C ALA A 481 31.53 6.11 32.17
N PRO A 482 32.53 6.10 33.08
CA PRO A 482 33.14 7.33 33.57
C PRO A 482 33.78 8.09 32.41
N ALA A 483 33.45 9.38 32.33
CA ALA A 483 34.04 10.31 31.37
C ALA A 483 35.57 10.33 31.49
N PRO A 484 36.32 10.37 30.37
CA PRO A 484 37.77 10.51 30.42
C PRO A 484 38.16 11.83 31.08
N ALA A 485 39.12 11.75 32.01
CA ALA A 485 39.59 12.83 32.85
C ALA A 485 40.03 14.05 32.03
N THR A 486 39.35 15.17 32.26
CA THR A 486 39.76 16.50 31.82
C THR A 486 41.00 16.91 32.60
N VAL A 487 42.13 17.01 31.92
CA VAL A 487 43.37 17.57 32.47
C VAL A 487 43.15 19.06 32.74
N HIS A 488 43.11 19.43 34.02
CA HIS A 488 43.18 20.81 34.49
C HIS A 488 44.52 21.43 34.07
N ARG A 489 44.46 22.46 33.20
CA ARG A 489 45.50 23.51 33.16
C ARG A 489 44.92 24.75 33.83
N GLN A 490 45.45 25.06 35.00
CA GLN A 490 45.18 26.26 35.77
C GLN A 490 45.55 27.51 34.97
N VAL A 491 44.66 28.50 34.90
CA VAL A 491 45.03 29.92 34.87
C VAL A 491 44.09 30.64 35.83
N ALA A 492 44.70 31.43 36.70
CA ALA A 492 44.09 32.12 37.81
C ALA A 492 43.19 33.29 37.35
N SER A 493 42.30 33.63 38.27
CA SER A 493 41.43 34.81 38.36
C SER A 493 42.04 36.13 37.92
N ASP A 494 41.23 36.97 37.28
CA ASP A 494 41.07 38.35 37.76
C ASP A 494 39.73 38.96 37.30
N GLU A 495 39.24 39.81 38.18
CA GLU A 495 37.98 40.54 38.16
C GLU A 495 37.92 41.59 37.03
N SER A 496 36.73 41.86 36.49
CA SER A 496 36.10 43.20 36.53
C SER A 496 35.00 43.38 35.47
N SER A 497 33.93 44.00 35.95
CA SER A 497 32.98 44.90 35.30
C SER A 497 32.94 45.03 33.76
N GLY A 498 31.70 44.96 33.24
CA GLY A 498 31.11 46.16 32.64
C GLY A 498 31.06 46.26 31.11
N ASN A 499 29.81 46.34 30.64
CA ASN A 499 29.32 47.22 29.58
C ASN A 499 29.57 46.91 28.09
N GLU A 500 28.43 46.88 27.39
CA GLU A 500 28.12 47.58 26.13
C GLU A 500 28.84 47.26 24.79
N ARG A 501 27.98 46.89 23.83
CA ARG A 501 27.83 47.42 22.46
C ARG A 501 28.91 47.18 21.38
N SER A 502 28.36 47.05 20.17
CA SER A 502 28.92 47.31 18.82
C SER A 502 29.54 46.08 18.15
N GLU A 503 28.95 45.54 17.09
CA GLU A 503 28.92 46.02 15.68
C GLU A 503 30.24 45.83 14.91
N ALA A 504 30.07 45.32 13.68
CA ALA A 504 31.01 45.25 12.56
C ALA A 504 32.25 44.34 12.80
N GLY A 505 32.72 43.55 11.85
CA GLY A 505 32.52 43.47 10.41
C GLY A 505 33.76 42.75 9.85
N SER A 506 33.88 42.77 8.53
CA SER A 506 35.03 42.36 7.72
C SER A 506 35.01 40.95 7.15
N ASP A 507 34.61 40.95 5.89
CA ASP A 507 35.32 40.37 4.74
C ASP A 507 36.77 39.93 4.98
N ALA A 508 37.10 38.78 4.39
CA ALA A 508 38.42 38.53 3.82
C ALA A 508 38.32 37.45 2.72
N ASP A 509 38.35 37.93 1.48
CA ASP A 509 38.84 37.22 0.31
C ASP A 509 40.28 36.72 0.56
N VAL A 510 40.58 35.48 0.19
CA VAL A 510 41.92 35.06 -0.22
C VAL A 510 41.82 34.06 -1.37
N GLU A 511 41.95 34.57 -2.60
CA GLU A 511 42.46 33.80 -3.73
C GLU A 511 43.95 33.51 -3.52
N SER A 512 44.41 32.31 -3.86
CA SER A 512 45.72 32.10 -4.49
C SER A 512 45.79 30.72 -5.15
N ASN A 513 45.98 30.78 -6.47
CA ASN A 513 46.49 29.73 -7.35
C ASN A 513 47.64 28.90 -6.74
N ASN A 514 47.72 27.62 -7.10
CA ASN A 514 48.86 27.21 -7.91
C ASN A 514 48.60 25.95 -8.75
N SER A 515 48.87 26.12 -10.04
CA SER A 515 49.07 25.13 -11.09
C SER A 515 50.31 24.27 -10.86
N GLY A 516 50.31 23.03 -11.34
CA GLY A 516 51.54 22.32 -11.66
C GLY A 516 51.46 20.80 -11.56
N ASP A 517 51.07 20.18 -12.66
CA ASP A 517 51.62 18.98 -13.28
C ASP A 517 52.01 17.71 -12.48
N ALA A 518 51.53 16.62 -13.08
CA ALA A 518 52.22 15.37 -13.33
C ALA A 518 52.18 14.25 -12.26
N SER A 519 51.66 13.13 -12.77
CA SER A 519 52.07 11.75 -12.51
C SER A 519 51.74 11.11 -11.15
N GLY A 520 50.77 10.20 -11.21
CA GLY A 520 51.02 8.81 -10.86
C GLY A 520 50.77 8.38 -9.41
N ALA A 521 50.18 7.18 -9.31
CA ALA A 521 50.06 6.33 -8.12
C ALA A 521 48.96 6.77 -7.13
N SER A 522 47.83 6.04 -7.10
CA SER A 522 47.64 4.85 -6.25
C SER A 522 47.09 5.24 -4.89
N VAL A 523 45.77 5.21 -4.74
CA VAL A 523 45.10 5.25 -3.43
C VAL A 523 44.26 3.99 -3.29
N ASP A 524 44.93 2.89 -2.96
CA ASP A 524 44.31 1.72 -2.35
C ASP A 524 44.25 1.94 -0.83
N HIS A 525 43.08 2.27 -0.30
CA HIS A 525 42.80 2.15 1.13
C HIS A 525 41.96 0.90 1.37
N SER A 526 42.65 -0.23 1.50
CA SER A 526 42.10 -1.49 2.00
C SER A 526 42.13 -1.50 3.53
N TRP A 527 40.96 -1.63 4.14
CA TRP A 527 40.72 -1.75 5.57
C TRP A 527 40.89 -3.20 6.02
N ILE A 528 42.11 -3.67 6.25
CA ILE A 528 42.36 -4.91 7.00
C ILE A 528 43.64 -4.74 7.81
N SER A 529 43.52 -4.45 9.12
CA SER A 529 44.62 -4.58 10.08
C SER A 529 44.61 -6.00 10.64
N LEU A 530 45.55 -6.85 10.23
CA LEU A 530 45.84 -8.10 10.92
C LEU A 530 46.91 -7.85 11.97
N ASN A 531 46.52 -8.07 13.22
CA ASN A 531 47.36 -7.96 14.40
C ASN A 531 48.16 -9.26 14.54
N THR A 532 49.44 -9.27 14.17
CA THR A 532 50.34 -10.41 14.41
C THR A 532 51.16 -10.14 15.67
N SER A 533 50.81 -10.85 16.75
CA SER A 533 51.59 -10.94 17.97
C SER A 533 52.90 -11.70 17.72
N HIS A 534 54.03 -11.03 17.91
CA HIS A 534 55.34 -11.66 18.05
C HIS A 534 55.46 -12.27 19.45
N GLY A 535 55.76 -13.56 19.52
CA GLY A 535 56.28 -14.23 20.71
C GLY A 535 57.75 -14.57 20.47
N ASP A 536 58.61 -14.07 21.36
CA ASP A 536 59.99 -14.52 21.57
C ASP A 536 60.09 -15.00 23.03
N ALA A 537 60.31 -16.30 23.22
CA ALA A 537 61.06 -16.95 24.31
C ALA A 537 61.03 -18.47 24.12
#